data_AF-A0A1X1Q4F1-F1
#
_entry.id   AF-A0A1X1Q4F1-F1
#
_cell.length_a   1.000
_cell.length_b   1.000
_cell.length_c   1.000
_cell.angle_alpha   90.00
_cell.angle_beta   90.00
_cell.angle_gamma   90.00
#
_symmetry.space_group_name_H-M   'P 1'
#
loop_
_entity.id
_entity.type
_entity.pdbx_description
1 polymer ?
#
loop_
_entity_poly.entity_id
_entity_poly.type
_entity_poly.pdbx_seq_one_letter_code
_entity_poly.pdbx_strand_id
1 'polypeptide(L)'
;MPEGSRFCVSCGTYIGNDPIPPQKDNGKKILMISIALVVVLVLGIFGYSAYTEMEAQRQLEEHHWEVHSQALDDITDKKWSKAYDELDALENRCHECDILMLYAKAMDLYQDGHASDESLETAHDYFDQIDPEYLGAMEKEIRQDREVVDKSYKAMLARKAEAKRRAAEAAAARKAAEEAERANNIYIGDPEEKIQKVFGTPYRVGRAVSNGIEVKQYVYEYPGYRHVIIYTTNGKVTGFQE
;
A
#
# COMPACT_ATOMS: atom_id res chain seq x y z
N MET A 1 -94.24 -83.06 53.47
CA MET A 1 -93.89 -84.23 54.33
C MET A 1 -93.14 -85.22 53.45
N PRO A 2 -92.03 -85.86 53.87
CA PRO A 2 -91.33 -85.87 55.17
C PRO A 2 -89.99 -85.08 55.10
N GLU A 3 -89.47 -84.48 56.17
CA GLU A 3 -88.84 -85.07 57.38
C GLU A 3 -87.60 -85.95 57.10
N GLY A 4 -86.48 -85.62 57.75
CA GLY A 4 -85.29 -86.48 57.74
C GLY A 4 -84.01 -85.81 58.22
N SER A 5 -83.91 -85.59 59.52
CA SER A 5 -82.77 -85.08 60.28
C SER A 5 -81.53 -86.01 60.31
N ARG A 6 -80.34 -85.42 60.53
CA ARG A 6 -79.20 -85.85 61.43
C ARG A 6 -77.89 -85.16 60.98
N PHE A 7 -77.35 -84.17 61.69
CA PHE A 7 -76.46 -84.19 62.87
C PHE A 7 -75.01 -84.72 62.66
N CYS A 8 -74.07 -83.81 62.96
CA CYS A 8 -72.68 -83.91 63.44
C CYS A 8 -71.42 -83.98 62.52
N VAL A 9 -70.68 -82.85 62.55
CA VAL A 9 -69.27 -82.64 62.99
C VAL A 9 -68.13 -83.29 62.19
N SER A 10 -67.28 -82.43 61.59
CA SER A 10 -65.83 -82.37 61.91
C SER A 10 -65.13 -81.21 61.18
N CYS A 11 -64.25 -80.54 61.92
CA CYS A 11 -63.36 -79.43 61.54
C CYS A 11 -62.46 -79.69 60.32
N GLY A 12 -62.08 -78.62 59.63
CA GLY A 12 -61.02 -78.65 58.62
C GLY A 12 -60.69 -77.29 58.01
N THR A 13 -60.06 -76.43 58.82
CA THR A 13 -59.05 -75.40 58.48
C THR A 13 -59.08 -74.69 57.11
N TYR A 14 -59.32 -73.38 57.18
CA TYR A 14 -59.01 -72.34 56.19
C TYR A 14 -57.55 -72.38 55.72
N ILE A 15 -57.32 -72.35 54.41
CA ILE A 15 -56.08 -71.86 53.79
C ILE A 15 -56.50 -70.65 52.94
N GLY A 16 -56.13 -69.47 53.41
CA GLY A 16 -56.36 -68.21 52.71
C GLY A 16 -55.44 -68.09 51.50
N ASN A 17 -56.03 -67.69 50.37
CA ASN A 17 -55.29 -67.19 49.21
C ASN A 17 -54.94 -65.72 49.47
N ASP A 18 -53.68 -65.46 49.84
CA ASP A 18 -53.18 -64.09 49.91
C ASP A 18 -52.88 -63.53 48.50
N PRO A 19 -53.28 -62.29 48.20
CA PRO A 19 -52.98 -61.64 46.93
C PRO A 19 -51.50 -61.26 46.82
N ILE A 20 -50.91 -61.52 45.65
CA ILE A 20 -49.54 -61.11 45.30
C ILE A 20 -49.46 -59.57 45.36
N PRO A 21 -48.58 -58.98 46.19
CA PRO A 21 -48.46 -57.53 46.28
C PRO A 21 -47.85 -56.95 44.99
N PRO A 22 -48.24 -55.73 44.58
CA PRO A 22 -47.75 -55.10 43.36
C PRO A 22 -46.24 -54.90 43.45
N GLN A 23 -45.51 -55.45 42.46
CA GLN A 23 -44.07 -55.30 42.34
C GLN A 23 -43.74 -53.81 42.19
N LYS A 24 -43.10 -53.24 43.21
CA LYS A 24 -42.78 -51.81 43.32
C LYS A 24 -41.76 -51.44 42.22
N ASP A 25 -42.21 -50.68 41.21
CA ASP A 25 -41.45 -50.23 40.02
C ASP A 25 -40.36 -49.19 40.40
N ASN A 26 -39.42 -49.59 41.24
CA ASN A 26 -38.30 -48.77 41.71
C ASN A 26 -37.24 -48.61 40.60
N GLY A 27 -37.18 -49.54 39.64
CA GLY A 27 -36.24 -49.51 38.51
C GLY A 27 -36.49 -48.34 37.56
N LYS A 28 -37.75 -48.07 37.17
CA LYS A 28 -38.07 -46.89 36.35
C LYS A 28 -37.78 -45.57 37.04
N LYS A 29 -37.98 -45.49 38.37
CA LYS A 29 -37.69 -44.27 39.13
C LYS A 29 -36.19 -43.99 39.20
N ILE A 30 -35.36 -45.02 39.42
CA ILE A 30 -33.90 -44.88 39.42
C ILE A 30 -33.38 -44.51 38.03
N LEU A 31 -33.93 -45.14 36.97
CA LEU A 31 -33.58 -44.81 35.58
C LEU A 31 -33.95 -43.36 35.22
N MET A 32 -35.15 -42.89 35.61
CA MET A 32 -35.58 -41.51 35.34
C MET A 32 -34.74 -40.48 36.11
N ILE A 33 -34.35 -40.76 37.35
CA ILE A 33 -33.45 -39.88 38.12
C ILE A 33 -32.06 -39.82 37.45
N SER A 34 -31.55 -40.96 36.96
CA SER A 34 -30.27 -41.00 36.26
C SER A 34 -30.30 -40.24 34.93
N ILE A 35 -31.37 -40.38 34.13
CA ILE A 35 -31.55 -39.62 32.88
C ILE A 35 -31.66 -38.12 33.18
N ALA A 36 -32.42 -37.73 34.21
CA ALA A 36 -32.56 -36.32 34.58
C ALA A 36 -31.21 -35.68 34.98
N LEU A 37 -30.37 -36.40 35.74
CA LEU A 37 -29.03 -35.94 36.10
C LEU A 37 -28.11 -35.78 34.88
N VAL A 38 -28.16 -36.72 33.93
CA VAL A 38 -27.38 -36.63 32.69
C VAL A 38 -27.84 -35.43 31.85
N VAL A 39 -29.14 -35.20 31.72
CA VAL A 39 -29.68 -34.03 30.98
C VAL A 39 -29.23 -32.72 31.63
N VAL A 40 -29.26 -32.61 32.96
CA VAL A 40 -28.78 -31.40 33.67
C VAL A 40 -27.29 -31.19 33.48
N LEU A 41 -26.47 -32.24 33.56
CA LEU A 41 -25.03 -32.16 33.29
C LEU A 41 -24.74 -31.73 31.85
N VAL A 42 -25.44 -32.32 30.89
CA VAL A 42 -25.29 -31.99 29.47
C VAL A 42 -25.70 -30.54 29.21
N LEU A 43 -26.84 -30.08 29.73
CA LEU A 43 -27.28 -28.68 29.61
C LEU A 43 -26.33 -27.72 30.34
N GLY A 44 -25.76 -28.10 31.48
CA GLY A 44 -24.78 -27.31 32.21
C GLY A 44 -23.47 -27.14 31.42
N ILE A 45 -22.98 -28.20 30.78
CA ILE A 45 -21.77 -28.17 29.95
C ILE A 45 -22.00 -27.33 28.69
N PHE A 46 -23.07 -27.58 27.94
CA PHE A 46 -23.39 -26.80 26.74
C PHE A 46 -23.74 -25.34 27.05
N GLY A 47 -24.42 -25.08 28.17
CA GLY A 47 -24.72 -23.73 28.63
C GLY A 47 -23.46 -22.96 29.04
N TYR A 48 -22.52 -23.63 29.72
CA TYR A 48 -21.25 -23.03 30.11
C TYR A 48 -20.35 -22.74 28.89
N SER A 49 -20.25 -23.66 27.93
CA SER A 49 -19.46 -23.44 26.72
C SER A 49 -20.01 -22.27 25.88
N ALA A 50 -21.34 -22.21 25.71
CA ALA A 50 -21.99 -21.11 25.01
C ALA A 50 -21.79 -19.77 25.74
N TYR A 51 -21.87 -19.77 27.09
CA TYR A 51 -21.61 -18.58 27.89
C TYR A 51 -20.16 -18.08 27.75
N THR A 52 -19.17 -18.97 27.78
CA THR A 52 -17.76 -18.58 27.62
C THR A 52 -17.46 -18.03 26.23
N GLU A 53 -18.11 -18.56 25.19
CA GLU A 53 -17.98 -18.05 23.81
C GLU A 53 -18.63 -16.68 23.66
N MET A 54 -19.83 -16.48 24.22
CA MET A 54 -20.49 -15.18 24.24
C MET A 54 -19.68 -14.13 25.02
N GLU A 55 -19.08 -14.51 26.15
CA GLU A 55 -18.26 -13.59 26.96
C GLU A 55 -16.97 -13.21 26.22
N ALA A 56 -16.34 -14.15 25.49
CA ALA A 56 -15.20 -13.85 24.64
C ALA A 56 -15.58 -12.90 23.49
N GLN A 57 -16.74 -13.11 22.85
CA GLN A 57 -17.25 -12.19 21.81
C GLN A 57 -17.53 -10.80 22.38
N ARG A 58 -18.15 -10.72 23.57
CA ARG A 58 -18.40 -9.45 24.25
C ARG A 58 -17.11 -8.69 24.54
N GLN A 59 -16.07 -9.38 25.04
CA GLN A 59 -14.77 -8.76 25.28
C GLN A 59 -14.10 -8.28 24.00
N LEU A 60 -14.24 -9.01 22.89
CA LEU A 60 -13.76 -8.57 21.58
C LEU A 60 -14.50 -7.32 21.08
N GLU A 61 -15.82 -7.27 21.23
CA GLU A 61 -16.63 -6.10 20.86
C GLU A 61 -16.32 -4.88 21.73
N GLU A 62 -16.16 -5.07 23.05
CA GLU A 62 -15.78 -3.99 23.98
C GLU A 62 -14.39 -3.44 23.65
N HIS A 63 -13.43 -4.31 23.40
CA HIS A 63 -12.08 -3.89 23.00
C HIS A 63 -12.06 -3.19 21.64
N HIS A 64 -12.80 -3.71 20.66
CA HIS A 64 -12.96 -3.06 19.35
C HIS A 64 -13.52 -1.65 19.50
N TRP A 65 -14.59 -1.49 20.28
CA TRP A 65 -15.20 -0.19 20.53
C TRP A 65 -14.27 0.79 21.25
N GLU A 66 -13.50 0.31 22.24
CA GLU A 66 -12.52 1.12 22.96
C GLU A 66 -11.44 1.67 22.01
N VAL A 67 -10.82 0.81 21.21
CA VAL A 67 -9.80 1.20 20.22
C VAL A 67 -10.39 2.13 19.17
N HIS A 68 -11.61 1.85 18.69
CA HIS A 68 -12.30 2.69 17.70
C HIS A 68 -12.53 4.11 18.23
N SER A 69 -13.08 4.23 19.45
CA SER A 69 -13.34 5.52 20.08
C SER A 69 -12.04 6.29 20.36
N GLN A 70 -11.01 5.59 20.85
CA GLN A 70 -9.72 6.20 21.13
C GLN A 70 -9.03 6.70 19.85
N ALA A 71 -9.12 5.94 18.76
CA ALA A 71 -8.59 6.36 17.47
C ALA A 71 -9.28 7.64 16.96
N LEU A 72 -10.61 7.75 17.10
CA LEU A 72 -11.33 8.99 16.74
C LEU A 72 -10.85 10.20 17.56
N ASP A 73 -10.65 10.02 18.87
CA ASP A 73 -10.12 11.08 19.74
C ASP A 73 -8.71 11.48 19.32
N ASP A 74 -7.83 10.50 19.03
CA ASP A 74 -6.47 10.76 18.59
C ASP A 74 -6.40 11.41 17.21
N ILE A 75 -7.26 11.02 16.27
CA ILE A 75 -7.39 11.66 14.95
C ILE A 75 -7.86 13.10 15.12
N THR A 76 -8.84 13.35 16.00
CA THR A 76 -9.31 14.70 16.34
C THR A 76 -8.20 15.56 16.96
N ASP A 77 -7.38 14.96 17.81
CA ASP A 77 -6.20 15.58 18.44
C ASP A 77 -4.98 15.66 17.50
N LYS A 78 -5.10 15.25 16.24
CA LYS A 78 -4.03 15.18 15.24
C LYS A 78 -2.85 14.27 15.63
N LYS A 79 -3.08 13.28 16.48
CA LYS A 79 -2.10 12.22 16.83
C LYS A 79 -2.14 11.09 15.80
N TRP A 80 -1.91 11.44 14.54
CA TRP A 80 -2.11 10.56 13.38
C TRP A 80 -1.36 9.22 13.47
N SER A 81 -0.06 9.25 13.78
CA SER A 81 0.74 8.03 13.93
C SER A 81 0.21 7.11 15.03
N LYS A 82 -0.24 7.69 16.16
CA LYS A 82 -0.77 6.92 17.29
C LYS A 82 -2.09 6.24 16.90
N ALA A 83 -3.00 6.98 16.28
CA ALA A 83 -4.25 6.44 15.79
C ALA A 83 -4.04 5.33 14.74
N TYR A 84 -3.08 5.52 13.82
CA TYR A 84 -2.70 4.49 12.85
C TYR A 84 -2.20 3.21 13.55
N ASP A 85 -1.24 3.33 14.47
CA ASP A 85 -0.64 2.17 15.15
C ASP A 85 -1.68 1.38 15.95
N GLU A 86 -2.61 2.09 16.62
CA GLU A 86 -3.68 1.47 17.39
C GLU A 86 -4.70 0.73 16.51
N LEU A 87 -5.09 1.33 15.38
CA LEU A 87 -6.00 0.69 14.43
C LEU A 87 -5.33 -0.48 13.68
N ASP A 88 -4.06 -0.34 13.28
CA ASP A 88 -3.31 -1.39 12.57
C ASP A 88 -3.12 -2.64 13.45
N ALA A 89 -2.95 -2.46 14.75
CA ALA A 89 -2.85 -3.54 15.73
C ALA A 89 -4.18 -4.30 15.98
N LEU A 90 -5.32 -3.76 15.55
CA LEU A 90 -6.63 -4.39 15.77
C LEU A 90 -6.86 -5.53 14.77
N GLU A 91 -6.92 -6.78 15.24
CA GLU A 91 -7.04 -7.96 14.36
C GLU A 91 -8.38 -8.07 13.62
N ASN A 92 -9.48 -7.64 14.25
CA ASN A 92 -10.84 -7.71 13.71
C ASN A 92 -11.40 -6.33 13.40
N ARG A 93 -10.69 -5.55 12.57
CA ARG A 93 -11.15 -4.23 12.14
C ARG A 93 -12.50 -4.33 11.41
N CYS A 94 -13.38 -3.38 11.71
CA CYS A 94 -14.54 -3.12 10.89
C CYS A 94 -14.16 -2.17 9.74
N HIS A 95 -15.04 -2.05 8.75
CA HIS A 95 -14.81 -1.15 7.61
C HIS A 95 -14.47 0.29 8.03
N GLU A 96 -15.13 0.79 9.07
CA GLU A 96 -14.89 2.12 9.60
C GLU A 96 -13.46 2.26 10.17
N CYS A 97 -12.98 1.25 10.90
CA CYS A 97 -11.61 1.23 11.41
C CYS A 97 -10.58 1.23 10.28
N ASP A 98 -10.85 0.51 9.19
CA ASP A 98 -9.96 0.52 8.01
C ASP A 98 -9.93 1.93 7.37
N ILE A 99 -11.07 2.59 7.23
CA ILE A 99 -11.15 3.95 6.69
C ILE A 99 -10.40 4.95 7.58
N LEU A 100 -10.62 4.90 8.90
CA LEU A 100 -9.92 5.75 9.86
C LEU A 100 -8.41 5.49 9.88
N MET A 101 -7.98 4.23 9.69
CA MET A 101 -6.58 3.84 9.61
C MET A 101 -5.91 4.43 8.37
N LEU A 102 -6.56 4.29 7.19
CA LEU A 102 -6.08 4.88 5.95
C LEU A 102 -6.00 6.41 6.06
N TYR A 103 -7.02 7.04 6.64
CA TYR A 103 -7.06 8.49 6.84
C TYR A 103 -5.94 8.96 7.79
N ALA A 104 -5.79 8.31 8.94
CA ALA A 104 -4.72 8.61 9.88
C ALA A 104 -3.35 8.47 9.21
N LYS A 105 -3.13 7.42 8.40
CA LYS A 105 -1.86 7.25 7.69
C LYS A 105 -1.61 8.33 6.65
N ALA A 106 -2.63 8.71 5.89
CA ALA A 106 -2.52 9.78 4.90
C ALA A 106 -2.12 11.10 5.56
N MET A 107 -2.72 11.45 6.70
CA MET A 107 -2.43 12.69 7.41
C MET A 107 -1.08 12.69 8.12
N ASP A 108 -0.66 11.55 8.67
CA ASP A 108 0.69 11.34 9.21
C ASP A 108 1.77 11.61 8.15
N LEU A 109 1.56 11.10 6.93
CA LEU A 109 2.46 11.31 5.80
C LEU A 109 2.41 12.73 5.25
N TYR A 110 1.23 13.37 5.25
CA TYR A 110 1.05 14.72 4.72
C TYR A 110 1.70 15.80 5.60
N GLN A 111 1.79 15.57 6.91
CA GLN A 111 2.44 16.46 7.88
C GLN A 111 2.00 17.92 7.76
N ASP A 112 0.69 18.16 7.63
CA ASP A 112 0.09 19.50 7.47
C ASP A 112 0.76 20.35 6.34
N GLY A 113 1.19 19.70 5.26
CA GLY A 113 1.79 20.35 4.09
C GLY A 113 3.32 20.45 4.10
N HIS A 114 3.97 19.81 5.07
CA HIS A 114 5.44 19.71 5.16
C HIS A 114 6.00 18.40 4.58
N ALA A 115 5.15 17.56 4.00
CA ALA A 115 5.53 16.31 3.34
C ALA A 115 6.61 16.50 2.26
N SER A 116 7.50 15.50 2.16
CA SER A 116 8.34 15.32 0.98
C SER A 116 7.50 14.96 -0.25
N ASP A 117 8.05 15.08 -1.46
CA ASP A 117 7.35 14.67 -2.68
C ASP A 117 6.89 13.19 -2.64
N GLU A 118 7.70 12.31 -2.05
CA GLU A 118 7.40 10.87 -1.90
C GLU A 118 6.31 10.62 -0.85
N SER A 119 6.42 11.30 0.30
CA SER A 119 5.41 11.20 1.37
C SER A 119 4.06 11.76 0.91
N LEU A 120 4.06 12.82 0.10
CA LEU A 120 2.85 13.41 -0.46
C LEU A 120 2.17 12.49 -1.50
N GLU A 121 2.96 11.84 -2.36
CA GLU A 121 2.46 10.82 -3.29
C GLU A 121 1.83 9.65 -2.54
N THR A 122 2.52 9.14 -1.51
CA THR A 122 2.00 8.07 -0.68
C THR A 122 0.75 8.49 0.10
N ALA A 123 0.70 9.71 0.64
CA ALA A 123 -0.48 10.25 1.30
C ALA A 123 -1.69 10.34 0.36
N HIS A 124 -1.46 10.75 -0.89
CA HIS A 124 -2.48 10.78 -1.93
C HIS A 124 -3.00 9.37 -2.25
N ASP A 125 -2.12 8.37 -2.38
CA ASP A 125 -2.50 6.96 -2.59
C ASP A 125 -3.34 6.38 -1.44
N TYR A 126 -3.08 6.78 -0.19
CA TYR A 126 -3.92 6.37 0.95
C TYR A 126 -5.33 6.98 0.87
N PHE A 127 -5.44 8.25 0.46
CA PHE A 127 -6.75 8.86 0.23
C PHE A 127 -7.51 8.24 -0.95
N ASP A 128 -6.82 7.79 -2.00
CA ASP A 128 -7.44 7.14 -3.16
C ASP A 128 -8.01 5.75 -2.83
N GLN A 129 -7.55 5.11 -1.75
CA GLN A 129 -8.12 3.86 -1.23
C GLN A 129 -9.42 4.06 -0.43
N ILE A 130 -9.68 5.28 0.05
CA ILE A 130 -10.91 5.62 0.75
C ILE A 130 -11.99 5.93 -0.31
N ASP A 131 -13.18 5.34 -0.16
CA ASP A 131 -14.32 5.62 -1.06
C ASP A 131 -14.60 7.13 -1.12
N PRO A 132 -14.61 7.76 -2.31
CA PRO A 132 -14.97 9.18 -2.46
C PRO A 132 -16.36 9.54 -1.93
N GLU A 133 -17.28 8.57 -1.90
CA GLU A 133 -18.65 8.71 -1.41
C GLU A 133 -18.83 8.22 0.04
N TYR A 134 -17.75 8.04 0.78
CA TYR A 134 -17.81 7.68 2.20
C TYR A 134 -18.67 8.66 3.01
N LEU A 135 -19.58 8.13 3.85
CA LEU A 135 -20.54 8.88 4.68
C LEU A 135 -20.44 8.55 6.18
N GLY A 136 -19.34 7.93 6.61
CA GLY A 136 -19.12 7.54 8.00
C GLY A 136 -18.61 8.66 8.89
N ALA A 137 -18.03 8.29 10.04
CA ALA A 137 -17.35 9.17 10.95
C ALA A 137 -16.25 9.97 10.23
N MET A 138 -16.20 11.26 10.52
CA MET A 138 -15.25 12.19 9.92
C MET A 138 -15.39 12.36 8.40
N GLU A 139 -16.55 12.04 7.81
CA GLU A 139 -16.83 12.25 6.37
C GLU A 139 -16.35 13.62 5.88
N LYS A 140 -16.69 14.69 6.61
CA LYS A 140 -16.44 16.06 6.16
C LYS A 140 -14.96 16.39 6.19
N GLU A 141 -14.29 16.01 7.27
CA GLU A 141 -12.87 16.20 7.51
C GLU A 141 -12.06 15.42 6.47
N ILE A 142 -12.38 14.13 6.28
CA ILE A 142 -11.74 13.27 5.27
C ILE A 142 -11.90 13.86 3.87
N ARG A 143 -13.10 14.33 3.52
CA ARG A 143 -13.34 14.97 2.21
C ARG A 143 -12.52 16.23 2.04
N GLN A 144 -12.50 17.11 3.04
CA GLN A 144 -11.76 18.36 2.99
C GLN A 144 -10.25 18.13 2.91
N ASP A 145 -9.71 17.24 3.73
CA ASP A 145 -8.28 16.94 3.74
C ASP A 145 -7.85 16.24 2.45
N ARG A 146 -8.68 15.34 1.90
CA ARG A 146 -8.46 14.77 0.56
C ARG A 146 -8.30 15.85 -0.50
N GLU A 147 -9.20 16.84 -0.53
CA GLU A 147 -9.12 17.94 -1.49
C GLU A 147 -7.82 18.75 -1.33
N VAL A 148 -7.38 18.96 -0.08
CA VAL A 148 -6.12 19.66 0.22
C VAL A 148 -4.92 18.85 -0.26
N VAL A 149 -4.88 17.54 0.02
CA VAL A 149 -3.79 16.65 -0.41
C VAL A 149 -3.76 16.51 -1.94
N ASP A 150 -4.90 16.33 -2.60
CA ASP A 150 -5.01 16.26 -4.06
C ASP A 150 -4.51 17.55 -4.73
N LYS A 151 -4.84 18.71 -4.17
CA LYS A 151 -4.32 20.01 -4.66
C LYS A 151 -2.80 20.09 -4.53
N SER A 152 -2.25 19.70 -3.37
CA SER A 152 -0.80 19.67 -3.13
C SER A 152 -0.10 18.70 -4.08
N TYR A 153 -0.68 17.52 -4.30
CA TYR A 153 -0.17 16.49 -5.21
C TYR A 153 -0.16 16.97 -6.66
N LYS A 154 -1.26 17.55 -7.16
CA LYS A 154 -1.32 18.15 -8.51
C LYS A 154 -0.30 19.28 -8.69
N ALA A 155 -0.08 20.11 -7.67
CA ALA A 155 0.94 21.15 -7.71
C ALA A 155 2.37 20.57 -7.74
N MET A 156 2.64 19.47 -7.03
CA MET A 156 3.90 18.73 -7.13
C MET A 156 4.12 18.18 -8.54
N LEU A 157 3.12 17.52 -9.14
CA LEU A 157 3.21 17.01 -10.52
C LEU A 157 3.49 18.12 -11.53
N ALA A 158 2.81 19.26 -11.42
CA ALA A 158 3.05 20.42 -12.29
C ALA A 158 4.48 20.97 -12.17
N ARG A 159 5.01 21.04 -10.94
CA ARG A 159 6.41 21.46 -10.68
C ARG A 159 7.41 20.48 -11.31
N LYS A 160 7.22 19.17 -11.14
CA LYS A 160 8.08 18.13 -11.76
C LYS A 160 8.03 18.20 -13.28
N ALA A 161 6.85 18.37 -13.87
CA ALA A 161 6.67 18.51 -15.31
C ALA A 161 7.40 19.75 -15.87
N GLU A 162 7.26 20.90 -15.20
CA GLU A 162 7.93 22.14 -15.60
C GLU A 162 9.45 22.04 -15.47
N ALA A 163 9.95 21.43 -14.39
CA ALA A 163 11.38 21.20 -14.21
C ALA A 163 11.96 20.32 -15.33
N LYS A 164 11.24 19.25 -15.71
CA LYS A 164 11.63 18.37 -16.82
C LYS A 164 11.64 19.13 -18.16
N ARG A 165 10.64 19.98 -18.41
CA ARG A 165 10.57 20.82 -19.62
C ARG A 165 11.77 21.76 -19.72
N ARG A 166 12.06 22.49 -18.65
CA ARG A 166 13.21 23.41 -18.60
C ARG A 166 14.55 22.69 -18.76
N ALA A 167 14.70 21.50 -18.15
CA ALA A 167 15.89 20.69 -18.32
C ALA A 167 16.08 20.25 -19.78
N ALA A 168 15.00 19.85 -20.46
CA ALA A 168 15.04 19.49 -21.88
C ALA A 168 15.36 20.68 -22.78
N GLU A 169 14.76 21.85 -22.53
CA GLU A 169 15.06 23.09 -23.25
C GLU A 169 16.52 23.52 -23.05
N ALA A 170 17.03 23.47 -21.82
CA ALA A 170 18.43 23.76 -21.53
C ALA A 170 19.39 22.76 -22.20
N ALA A 171 19.05 21.48 -22.22
CA ALA A 171 19.83 20.46 -22.92
C ALA A 171 19.85 20.68 -24.43
N ALA A 172 18.69 21.02 -25.03
CA ALA A 172 18.58 21.34 -26.44
C ALA A 172 19.37 22.60 -26.81
N ALA A 173 19.29 23.65 -25.99
CA ALA A 173 20.05 24.89 -26.17
C ALA A 173 21.56 24.64 -26.07
N ARG A 174 22.02 23.83 -25.10
CA ARG A 174 23.43 23.44 -24.99
C ARG A 174 23.90 22.67 -26.20
N LYS A 175 23.11 21.71 -26.68
CA LYS A 175 23.43 20.94 -27.89
C LYS A 175 23.49 21.84 -29.13
N ALA A 176 22.54 22.75 -29.29
CA ALA A 176 22.55 23.71 -30.41
C ALA A 176 23.77 24.65 -30.34
N ALA A 177 24.17 25.09 -29.15
CA ALA A 177 25.38 25.90 -28.96
C ALA A 177 26.65 25.11 -29.29
N GLU A 178 26.74 23.84 -28.88
CA GLU A 178 27.86 22.95 -29.20
C GLU A 178 27.92 22.65 -30.71
N GLU A 179 26.79 22.39 -31.37
CA GLU A 179 26.73 22.20 -32.82
C GLU A 179 27.12 23.47 -33.58
N ALA A 180 26.69 24.65 -33.11
CA ALA A 180 27.10 25.92 -33.68
C ALA A 180 28.61 26.19 -33.48
N GLU A 181 29.17 25.88 -32.32
CA GLU A 181 30.61 25.99 -32.04
C GLU A 181 31.40 25.03 -32.95
N ARG A 182 30.98 23.76 -33.02
CA ARG A 182 31.60 22.74 -33.87
C ARG A 182 31.52 23.09 -35.36
N ALA A 183 30.43 23.70 -35.81
CA ALA A 183 30.27 24.14 -37.20
C ALA A 183 31.20 25.29 -37.57
N ASN A 184 31.42 26.23 -36.64
CA ASN A 184 32.22 27.43 -36.87
C ASN A 184 33.72 27.26 -36.58
N ASN A 185 34.14 26.14 -35.98
CA ASN A 185 35.54 25.87 -35.65
C ASN A 185 36.11 24.65 -36.40
N ILE A 186 37.43 24.61 -36.57
CA ILE A 186 38.17 23.46 -37.12
C ILE A 186 38.83 22.67 -35.99
N TYR A 187 38.75 21.35 -36.04
CA TYR A 187 39.34 20.45 -35.05
C TYR A 187 40.19 19.38 -35.74
N ILE A 188 41.15 18.81 -35.01
CA ILE A 188 41.96 17.69 -35.51
C ILE A 188 41.03 16.53 -35.90
N GLY A 189 41.28 15.95 -37.08
CA GLY A 189 40.48 14.92 -37.71
C GLY A 189 39.38 15.44 -38.65
N ASP A 190 39.10 16.75 -38.67
CA ASP A 190 38.14 17.34 -39.61
C ASP A 190 38.57 17.15 -41.06
N PRO A 191 37.60 17.01 -41.99
CA PRO A 191 37.91 16.91 -43.40
C PRO A 191 38.42 18.25 -43.95
N GLU A 192 39.36 18.18 -44.90
CA GLU A 192 39.99 19.34 -45.55
C GLU A 192 38.98 20.36 -46.09
N GLU A 193 37.85 19.89 -46.62
CA GLU A 193 36.81 20.74 -47.21
C GLU A 193 36.17 21.68 -46.19
N LYS A 194 36.24 21.35 -44.90
CA LYS A 194 35.73 22.21 -43.83
C LYS A 194 36.60 23.44 -43.61
N ILE A 195 37.91 23.34 -43.85
CA ILE A 195 38.87 24.43 -43.64
C ILE A 195 38.45 25.67 -44.44
N GLN A 196 38.14 25.49 -45.72
CA GLN A 196 37.73 26.60 -46.59
C GLN A 196 36.33 27.14 -46.23
N LYS A 197 35.44 26.31 -45.69
CA LYS A 197 34.12 26.76 -45.21
C LYS A 197 34.23 27.67 -43.99
N VAL A 198 35.20 27.40 -43.11
CA VAL A 198 35.40 28.16 -41.87
C VAL A 198 36.29 29.39 -42.09
N PHE A 199 37.44 29.21 -42.75
CA PHE A 199 38.46 30.26 -42.89
C PHE A 199 38.41 31.00 -44.24
N GLY A 200 37.59 30.53 -45.20
CA GLY A 200 37.50 31.10 -46.54
C GLY A 200 38.64 30.67 -47.46
N THR A 201 39.04 31.54 -48.39
CA THR A 201 40.12 31.26 -49.33
C THR A 201 41.48 31.47 -48.67
N PRO A 202 42.38 30.46 -48.64
CA PRO A 202 43.73 30.62 -48.09
C PRO A 202 44.58 31.57 -48.93
N TYR A 203 45.50 32.29 -48.28
CA TYR A 203 46.51 33.09 -48.97
C TYR A 203 47.47 32.19 -49.76
N ARG A 204 47.87 31.07 -49.15
CA ARG A 204 48.78 30.09 -49.75
C ARG A 204 48.44 28.68 -49.31
N VAL A 205 48.60 27.71 -50.22
CA VAL A 205 48.55 26.27 -49.92
C VAL A 205 49.87 25.62 -50.32
N GLY A 206 50.56 25.03 -49.36
CA GLY A 206 51.72 24.15 -49.59
C GLY A 206 51.25 22.70 -49.69
N ARG A 207 51.82 21.91 -50.60
CA ARG A 207 51.50 20.48 -50.79
C ARG A 207 52.79 19.69 -50.94
N ALA A 208 52.89 18.60 -50.19
CA ALA A 208 53.97 17.61 -50.31
C ALA A 208 53.38 16.20 -50.32
N VAL A 209 53.93 15.32 -51.16
CA VAL A 209 53.53 13.91 -51.25
C VAL A 209 54.77 13.04 -51.08
N SER A 210 54.75 12.13 -50.11
CA SER A 210 55.86 11.20 -49.85
C SER A 210 55.32 9.85 -49.41
N ASN A 211 55.81 8.76 -50.00
CA ASN A 211 55.40 7.38 -49.68
C ASN A 211 53.87 7.17 -49.66
N GLY A 212 53.14 7.83 -50.56
CA GLY A 212 51.66 7.75 -50.63
C GLY A 212 50.92 8.55 -49.55
N ILE A 213 51.64 9.28 -48.69
CA ILE A 213 51.06 10.22 -47.71
C ILE A 213 51.11 11.62 -48.30
N GLU A 214 49.94 12.26 -48.41
CA GLU A 214 49.81 13.66 -48.80
C GLU A 214 49.74 14.54 -47.55
N VAL A 215 50.59 15.56 -47.48
CA VAL A 215 50.55 16.60 -46.45
C VAL A 215 50.30 17.95 -47.12
N LYS A 216 49.31 18.70 -46.63
CA LYS A 216 49.08 20.09 -47.07
C LYS A 216 49.11 21.07 -45.90
N GLN A 217 49.56 22.28 -46.18
CA GLN A 217 49.63 23.40 -45.25
C GLN A 217 48.83 24.57 -45.83
N TYR A 218 47.78 25.00 -45.15
CA TYR A 218 46.94 26.16 -45.51
C TYR A 218 47.39 27.35 -44.67
N VAL A 219 47.73 28.46 -45.30
CA VAL A 219 48.15 29.70 -44.63
C VAL A 219 47.10 30.78 -44.87
N TYR A 220 46.60 31.36 -43.77
CA TYR A 220 45.66 32.47 -43.77
C TYR A 220 46.33 33.71 -43.15
N GLU A 221 46.18 34.85 -43.83
CA GLU A 221 46.66 36.16 -43.36
C GLU A 221 45.48 37.04 -42.99
N TYR A 222 45.40 37.44 -41.73
CA TYR A 222 44.41 38.40 -41.24
C TYR A 222 45.08 39.76 -40.97
N PRO A 223 44.41 40.90 -41.26
CA PRO A 223 44.93 42.22 -40.95
C PRO A 223 45.21 42.36 -39.45
N GLY A 224 46.47 42.60 -39.04
CA GLY A 224 46.84 42.81 -37.64
C GLY A 224 47.78 41.77 -36.98
N TYR A 225 48.56 41.00 -37.77
CA TYR A 225 49.70 40.15 -37.35
C TYR A 225 49.43 38.73 -36.84
N ARG A 226 48.23 38.16 -37.01
CA ARG A 226 48.02 36.71 -36.76
C ARG A 226 48.00 35.93 -38.06
N HIS A 227 48.92 34.98 -38.18
CA HIS A 227 48.92 34.00 -39.26
C HIS A 227 48.33 32.71 -38.71
N VAL A 228 47.23 32.25 -39.31
CA VAL A 228 46.67 30.93 -38.98
C VAL A 228 47.20 29.93 -40.00
N ILE A 229 47.88 28.90 -39.52
CA ILE A 229 48.43 27.83 -40.34
C ILE A 229 47.72 26.53 -39.96
N ILE A 230 47.11 25.86 -40.93
CA ILE A 230 46.39 24.60 -40.73
C ILE A 230 47.07 23.50 -41.53
N TYR A 231 47.37 22.38 -40.87
CA TYR A 231 48.01 21.22 -41.48
C TYR A 231 46.99 20.11 -41.71
N THR A 232 47.08 19.46 -42.87
CA THR A 232 46.30 18.26 -43.18
C THR A 232 47.20 17.12 -43.62
N THR A 233 46.80 15.89 -43.32
CA THR A 233 47.40 14.67 -43.82
C THR A 233 46.30 13.79 -44.43
N ASN A 234 46.47 13.39 -45.69
CA ASN A 234 45.50 12.59 -46.46
C ASN A 234 44.06 13.15 -46.37
N GLY A 235 43.91 14.47 -46.54
CA GLY A 235 42.61 15.14 -46.53
C GLY A 235 41.97 15.34 -45.16
N LYS A 236 42.69 15.10 -44.04
CA LYS A 236 42.22 15.37 -42.67
C LYS A 236 43.11 16.33 -41.92
N VAL A 237 42.54 17.23 -41.14
CA VAL A 237 43.26 18.16 -40.28
C VAL A 237 44.08 17.40 -39.25
N THR A 238 45.37 17.71 -39.15
CA THR A 238 46.29 17.08 -38.20
C THR A 238 46.90 18.04 -37.19
N GLY A 239 46.74 19.34 -37.39
CA GLY A 239 47.20 20.36 -36.45
C GLY A 239 46.98 21.77 -36.98
N PHE A 240 47.17 22.75 -36.11
CA PHE A 240 47.08 24.17 -36.44
C PHE A 240 48.04 24.98 -35.57
N GLN A 241 48.42 26.15 -36.06
CA GLN A 241 49.26 27.13 -35.39
C GLN A 241 48.64 28.51 -35.58
N GLU A 242 48.44 29.26 -34.50
CA GLU A 242 47.87 30.62 -34.47
C GLU A 242 48.83 31.63 -33.86
#